data_AF-A0A7C9G1S0-F1
#
_entry.id   AF-A0A7C9G1S0-F1
#
_cell.length_a   1.000
_cell.length_b   1.000
_cell.length_c   1.000
_cell.angle_alpha   90.00
_cell.angle_beta   90.00
_cell.angle_gamma   90.00
#
_symmetry.space_group_name_H-M   'P 1'
#
loop_
_entity.id
_entity.type
_entity.pdbx_description
1 polymer ?
#
loop_
_entity_poly.entity_id
_entity_poly.type
_entity_poly.pdbx_seq_one_letter_code
_entity_poly.pdbx_strand_id
1 'polypeptide(L)'
;MPWPKGKKMPPEMLARRSATAIANGKRRKKPVVLDGVNYWKCGRCSVFKPESDFYIDGKTAAGVSSQCRTCHMEGSLRTRNPDNARSLNANYMRRARAADPEKFRARDRESAQQKRILYPEKILARQSLNNAVKRGDVVRPDVCEQCGISTAVAAHHDDYSRPLQVRWLCRACHGKEHRTYKFERTDS
;
A
#
# COMPACT_ATOMS: atom_id res chain seq x y z
N MET A 1 16.87 24.52 2.21
CA MET A 1 15.47 24.06 2.06
C MET A 1 15.36 23.05 0.92
N PRO A 2 14.50 22.03 0.99
CA PRO A 2 14.27 21.08 -0.10
C PRO A 2 13.62 21.78 -1.32
N TRP A 3 14.03 21.41 -2.54
CA TRP A 3 13.39 21.94 -3.76
C TRP A 3 11.94 21.43 -3.88
N PRO A 4 10.96 22.29 -4.23
CA PRO A 4 9.56 21.88 -4.37
C PRO A 4 9.38 20.70 -5.31
N LYS A 5 8.52 19.75 -4.94
CA LYS A 5 8.18 18.62 -5.82
C LYS A 5 7.53 19.12 -7.11
N GLY A 6 7.93 18.54 -8.25
CA GLY A 6 7.35 18.85 -9.57
C GLY A 6 7.84 20.14 -10.23
N LYS A 7 8.61 21.01 -9.55
CA LYS A 7 9.14 22.23 -10.16
C LYS A 7 10.48 21.98 -10.86
N LYS A 8 10.66 22.47 -12.09
CA LYS A 8 11.97 22.51 -12.76
C LYS A 8 12.89 23.50 -12.07
N MET A 9 14.16 23.15 -11.94
CA MET A 9 15.16 24.03 -11.35
C MET A 9 15.59 25.10 -12.37
N PRO A 10 15.82 26.35 -11.95
CA PRO A 10 16.27 27.42 -12.84
C PRO A 10 17.54 27.06 -13.61
N PRO A 11 17.69 27.52 -14.87
CA PRO A 11 18.84 27.21 -15.72
C PRO A 11 20.20 27.55 -15.08
N GLU A 12 20.29 28.69 -14.39
CA GLU A 12 21.51 29.12 -13.67
C GLU A 12 21.93 28.12 -12.59
N MET A 13 20.98 27.62 -11.81
CA MET A 13 21.26 26.60 -10.79
C MET A 13 21.63 25.25 -11.41
N LEU A 14 21.01 24.87 -12.53
CA LEU A 14 21.38 23.66 -13.28
C LEU A 14 22.81 23.77 -13.81
N ALA A 15 23.19 24.93 -14.33
CA ALA A 15 24.55 25.22 -14.79
C ALA A 15 25.56 25.12 -13.65
N ARG A 16 25.30 25.75 -12.50
CA ARG A 16 26.17 25.66 -11.32
C ARG A 16 26.38 24.22 -10.85
N ARG A 17 25.31 23.43 -10.74
CA ARG A 17 25.41 22.01 -10.35
C ARG A 17 26.18 21.17 -11.37
N SER A 18 25.97 21.46 -12.66
CA SER A 18 26.68 20.78 -13.74
C SER A 18 28.17 21.10 -13.71
N ALA A 19 28.55 22.36 -13.47
CA ALA A 19 29.93 22.79 -13.32
C ALA A 19 30.61 22.08 -12.13
N THR A 20 29.94 22.00 -10.98
CA THR A 20 30.45 21.24 -9.82
C THR A 20 30.63 19.76 -10.14
N ALA A 21 29.68 19.12 -10.86
CA ALA A 21 29.80 17.72 -11.23
C ALA A 21 30.97 17.47 -12.21
N ILE A 22 31.18 18.39 -13.17
CA ILE A 22 32.29 18.34 -14.12
C ILE A 22 33.64 18.50 -13.41
N ALA A 23 33.76 19.47 -12.49
CA ALA A 23 34.98 19.67 -11.68
C ALA A 23 35.35 18.42 -10.86
N ASN A 24 34.36 17.62 -10.46
CA ASN A 24 34.55 16.36 -9.74
C ASN A 24 34.72 15.13 -10.66
N GLY A 25 34.87 15.32 -11.98
CA GLY A 25 34.98 14.23 -12.95
C GLY A 25 33.69 13.41 -13.15
N LYS A 26 32.57 13.80 -12.55
CA LYS A 26 31.30 13.08 -12.53
C LYS A 26 30.35 13.62 -13.60
N ARG A 27 30.75 13.57 -14.87
CA ARG A 27 29.91 14.01 -16.00
C ARG A 27 29.09 12.84 -16.57
N ARG A 28 27.76 12.99 -16.64
CA ARG A 28 26.90 12.03 -17.37
C ARG A 28 27.21 12.09 -18.87
N LYS A 29 27.36 10.94 -19.52
CA LYS A 29 27.53 10.85 -20.97
C LYS A 29 26.33 11.46 -21.69
N LYS A 30 26.58 12.11 -22.83
CA LYS A 30 25.53 12.63 -23.74
C LYS A 30 24.65 11.47 -24.24
N PRO A 31 23.37 11.72 -24.56
CA PRO A 31 22.51 10.69 -25.13
C PRO A 31 22.93 10.39 -26.56
N VAL A 32 22.59 9.19 -27.02
CA VAL A 32 22.62 8.82 -28.45
C VAL A 32 21.25 9.12 -29.02
N VAL A 33 21.17 9.81 -30.17
CA VAL A 33 19.88 10.11 -30.82
C VAL A 33 19.68 9.10 -31.95
N LEU A 34 18.60 8.34 -31.89
CA LEU A 34 18.17 7.41 -32.95
C LEU A 34 16.70 7.70 -33.25
N ASP A 35 16.38 7.96 -34.51
CA ASP A 35 15.01 8.25 -34.98
C ASP A 35 14.29 9.34 -34.16
N GLY A 36 15.02 10.38 -33.77
CA GLY A 36 14.48 11.49 -32.95
C GLY A 36 14.28 11.16 -31.47
N VAL A 37 14.62 9.95 -31.03
CA VAL A 37 14.53 9.52 -29.62
C VAL A 37 15.90 9.58 -28.96
N ASN A 38 15.96 10.20 -27.77
CA ASN A 38 17.17 10.19 -26.94
C ASN A 38 17.32 8.85 -26.22
N TYR A 39 18.46 8.20 -26.40
CA TYR A 39 18.87 7.01 -25.66
C TYR A 39 19.92 7.38 -24.62
N TRP A 40 19.58 7.18 -23.35
CA TRP A 40 20.45 7.47 -22.22
C TRP A 40 21.05 6.19 -21.64
N LYS A 41 22.35 6.22 -21.32
CA LYS A 41 23.00 5.14 -20.57
C LYS A 41 22.55 5.17 -19.11
N CYS A 42 22.00 4.06 -18.61
CA CYS A 42 21.68 3.89 -17.20
C CYS A 42 22.97 3.78 -16.36
N GLY A 43 23.07 4.56 -15.28
CA GLY A 43 24.24 4.53 -14.39
C GLY A 43 24.36 3.28 -13.51
N ARG A 44 23.36 2.38 -13.49
CA ARG A 44 23.39 1.11 -12.75
C ARG A 44 23.66 -0.08 -13.67
N CYS A 45 22.75 -0.37 -14.60
CA CYS A 45 22.89 -1.52 -15.49
C CYS A 45 23.77 -1.25 -16.72
N SER A 46 24.22 -0.01 -16.94
CA SER A 46 25.04 0.39 -18.08
C SER A 46 24.42 0.20 -19.48
N VAL A 47 23.12 -0.14 -19.57
CA VAL A 47 22.40 -0.27 -20.85
C VAL A 47 21.89 1.09 -21.34
N PHE A 48 21.94 1.31 -22.66
CA PHE A 48 21.28 2.45 -23.31
C PHE A 48 19.80 2.16 -23.49
N LYS A 49 18.94 3.07 -23.00
CA LYS A 49 17.49 2.93 -23.04
C LYS A 49 16.86 4.24 -23.51
N PRO A 50 15.68 4.20 -24.13
CA PRO A 50 14.98 5.41 -24.56
C PRO A 50 14.67 6.33 -23.37
N GLU A 51 14.51 7.62 -23.60
CA GLU A 51 14.23 8.63 -22.57
C GLU A 51 12.99 8.28 -21.73
N SER A 52 11.99 7.65 -22.35
CA SER A 52 10.78 7.16 -21.70
C SER A 52 11.04 6.14 -20.59
N ASP A 53 12.17 5.42 -20.63
CA ASP A 53 12.58 4.42 -19.64
C ASP A 53 13.24 5.04 -18.40
N PHE A 54 13.29 6.36 -18.30
CA PHE A 54 13.79 7.12 -17.16
C PHE A 54 12.66 7.94 -16.52
N TYR A 55 12.84 8.32 -15.25
CA TYR A 55 11.96 9.31 -14.63
C TYR A 55 12.37 10.73 -15.03
N ILE A 56 11.38 11.59 -15.26
CA ILE A 56 11.60 13.02 -15.46
C ILE A 56 12.17 13.61 -14.17
N ASP A 57 13.32 14.26 -14.27
CA ASP A 57 14.00 14.92 -13.16
C ASP A 57 14.42 16.34 -13.53
N GLY A 58 13.54 17.28 -13.20
CA GLY A 58 13.75 18.71 -13.39
C GLY A 58 14.90 19.31 -12.57
N LYS A 59 15.60 18.51 -11.76
CA LYS A 59 16.79 18.92 -11.01
C LYS A 59 18.10 18.60 -11.73
N THR A 60 18.03 17.86 -12.83
CA THR A 60 19.19 17.47 -13.63
C THR A 60 19.23 18.26 -14.93
N ALA A 61 20.43 18.61 -15.42
CA ALA A 61 20.58 19.28 -16.70
C ALA A 61 20.10 18.41 -17.88
N ALA A 62 20.11 17.08 -17.71
CA ALA A 62 19.59 16.12 -18.68
C ALA A 62 18.05 16.05 -18.71
N GLY A 63 17.35 16.64 -17.73
CA GLY A 63 15.89 16.54 -17.61
C GLY A 63 15.36 15.17 -17.19
N VAL A 64 16.20 14.15 -17.13
CA VAL A 64 15.86 12.78 -16.74
C VAL A 64 16.83 12.22 -15.69
N SER A 65 16.33 11.35 -14.84
CA SER A 65 17.10 10.61 -13.83
C SER A 65 18.30 9.83 -14.42
N SER A 66 19.31 9.55 -13.61
CA SER A 66 20.53 8.83 -14.03
C SER A 66 20.38 7.31 -14.09
N GLN A 67 19.35 6.76 -13.46
CA GLN A 67 19.02 5.33 -13.43
C GLN A 67 17.71 5.11 -14.18
N CYS A 68 17.61 4.02 -14.95
CA CYS A 68 16.34 3.66 -15.58
C CYS A 68 15.29 3.29 -14.53
N ARG A 69 14.01 3.33 -14.92
CA ARG A 69 12.86 3.03 -14.06
C ARG A 69 12.99 1.67 -13.37
N THR A 70 13.43 0.65 -14.11
CA THR A 70 13.65 -0.71 -13.58
C THR A 70 14.70 -0.71 -12.46
N CYS A 71 15.89 -0.18 -12.71
CA CYS A 71 16.95 -0.12 -11.70
C CYS A 71 16.56 0.75 -10.50
N HIS A 72 15.84 1.85 -10.73
CA HIS A 72 15.34 2.70 -9.65
C HIS A 72 14.33 1.94 -8.77
N MET A 73 13.37 1.24 -9.39
CA MET A 73 12.38 0.41 -8.71
C MET A 73 13.05 -0.71 -7.91
N GLU A 74 13.96 -1.46 -8.53
CA GLU A 74 14.72 -2.53 -7.87
C GLU A 74 15.50 -2.00 -6.65
N GLY A 75 16.12 -0.83 -6.78
CA GLY A 75 16.78 -0.17 -5.65
C GLY A 75 15.83 0.12 -4.50
N SER A 76 14.65 0.65 -4.81
CA SER A 76 13.59 0.93 -3.82
C SER A 76 13.12 -0.36 -3.13
N LEU A 77 12.87 -1.41 -3.91
CA LEU A 77 12.43 -2.72 -3.40
C LEU A 77 13.49 -3.37 -2.51
N ARG A 78 14.77 -3.31 -2.88
CA ARG A 78 15.88 -3.88 -2.09
C ARG A 78 16.02 -3.24 -0.72
N THR A 79 15.74 -1.94 -0.60
CA THR A 79 15.80 -1.22 0.69
C THR A 79 14.52 -1.36 1.52
N ARG A 80 13.47 -1.96 0.95
CA ARG A 80 12.21 -2.14 1.64
C ARG A 80 12.37 -3.26 2.65
N ASN A 81 12.35 -2.92 3.94
CA ASN A 81 12.28 -3.92 5.01
C ASN A 81 10.82 -4.44 5.11
N PRO A 82 10.54 -5.70 4.71
CA PRO A 82 9.18 -6.26 4.75
C PRO A 82 8.70 -6.46 6.20
N ASP A 83 9.60 -6.81 7.11
CA ASP A 83 9.28 -7.09 8.52
C ASP A 83 8.75 -5.83 9.22
N ASN A 84 9.34 -4.68 8.89
CA ASN A 84 8.92 -3.40 9.44
C ASN A 84 7.79 -2.74 8.64
N ALA A 85 7.43 -3.22 7.45
CA ALA A 85 6.42 -2.57 6.61
C ALA A 85 5.07 -2.41 7.32
N ARG A 86 4.66 -3.42 8.10
CA ARG A 86 3.43 -3.36 8.91
C ARG A 86 3.49 -2.24 9.95
N SER A 87 4.58 -2.15 10.69
CA SER A 87 4.78 -1.14 11.74
C SER A 87 4.85 0.28 11.16
N LEU A 88 5.56 0.47 10.05
CA LEU A 88 5.70 1.75 9.36
C LEU A 88 4.34 2.22 8.84
N ASN A 89 3.57 1.34 8.21
CA ASN A 89 2.22 1.67 7.74
C ASN A 89 1.29 2.01 8.92
N ALA A 90 1.33 1.26 10.03
CA ALA A 90 0.53 1.55 11.21
C ALA A 90 0.86 2.94 11.80
N ASN A 91 2.15 3.28 11.90
CA ASN A 91 2.62 4.58 12.39
C ASN A 91 2.23 5.72 11.44
N TYR A 92 2.40 5.52 10.13
CA TYR A 92 1.96 6.47 9.11
C TYR A 92 0.45 6.73 9.23
N MET A 93 -0.36 5.67 9.26
CA MET A 93 -1.83 5.79 9.37
C MET A 93 -2.27 6.45 10.67
N ARG A 94 -1.56 6.19 11.79
CA ARG A 94 -1.81 6.87 13.07
C ARG A 94 -1.58 8.39 12.93
N ARG A 95 -0.44 8.79 12.39
CA ARG A 95 -0.09 10.22 12.19
C ARG A 95 -1.06 10.89 11.21
N ALA A 96 -1.38 10.23 10.10
CA ALA A 96 -2.31 10.75 9.11
C ALA A 96 -3.72 10.97 9.69
N ARG A 97 -4.22 10.02 10.49
CA ARG A 97 -5.52 10.15 11.20
C ARG A 97 -5.52 11.27 12.24
N ALA A 98 -4.40 11.49 12.93
CA ALA A 98 -4.27 12.58 13.90
C ALA A 98 -4.17 13.95 13.23
N ALA A 99 -3.50 14.04 12.06
CA ALA A 99 -3.33 15.28 11.32
C ALA A 99 -4.63 15.80 10.70
N ASP A 100 -5.54 14.89 10.30
CA ASP A 100 -6.82 15.26 9.71
C ASP A 100 -7.95 14.30 10.14
N PRO A 101 -8.42 14.38 11.40
CA PRO A 101 -9.40 13.44 11.92
C PRO A 101 -10.73 13.46 11.17
N GLU A 102 -11.14 14.63 10.67
CA GLU A 102 -12.42 14.80 9.99
C GLU A 102 -12.45 14.07 8.64
N LYS A 103 -11.41 14.23 7.81
CA LYS A 103 -11.30 13.50 6.54
C LYS A 103 -11.41 12.00 6.72
N PHE A 104 -10.71 11.46 7.73
CA PHE A 104 -10.76 10.02 7.99
C PHE A 104 -12.13 9.59 8.52
N ARG A 105 -12.79 10.38 9.36
CA ARG A 105 -14.17 10.10 9.80
C ARG A 105 -15.17 10.15 8.64
N ALA A 106 -15.05 11.13 7.74
CA ALA A 106 -15.90 11.23 6.56
C ALA A 106 -15.73 10.00 5.65
N ARG A 107 -14.49 9.61 5.37
CA ARG A 107 -14.18 8.39 4.60
C ARG A 107 -14.68 7.12 5.28
N ASP A 108 -14.51 7.00 6.60
CA ASP A 108 -14.96 5.83 7.34
C ASP A 108 -16.51 5.76 7.36
N ARG A 109 -17.21 6.91 7.40
CA ARG A 109 -18.67 7.01 7.22
C ARG A 109 -19.12 6.57 5.84
N GLU A 110 -18.49 7.08 4.78
CA GLU A 110 -18.77 6.71 3.39
C GLU A 110 -18.56 5.20 3.17
N SER A 111 -17.45 4.66 3.67
CA SER A 111 -17.19 3.21 3.60
C SER A 111 -18.25 2.38 4.35
N ALA A 112 -18.73 2.87 5.50
CA ALA A 112 -19.79 2.21 6.23
C ALA A 112 -21.13 2.25 5.48
N GLN A 113 -21.48 3.38 4.85
CA GLN A 113 -22.66 3.52 4.00
C GLN A 113 -22.58 2.59 2.79
N GLN A 114 -21.45 2.57 2.09
CA GLN A 114 -21.24 1.71 0.95
C GLN A 114 -21.39 0.23 1.31
N LYS A 115 -20.87 -0.20 2.46
CA LYS A 115 -21.04 -1.58 2.94
C LYS A 115 -22.50 -1.92 3.26
N ARG A 116 -23.31 -0.95 3.70
CA ARG A 116 -24.74 -1.15 3.93
C ARG A 116 -25.50 -1.42 2.63
N ILE A 117 -25.09 -0.76 1.56
CA ILE A 117 -25.68 -0.92 0.23
C ILE A 117 -25.20 -2.21 -0.41
N LEU A 118 -23.89 -2.49 -0.36
CA LEU A 118 -23.29 -3.63 -1.06
C LEU A 118 -23.49 -4.98 -0.36
N TYR A 119 -23.60 -4.99 0.97
CA TYR A 119 -23.63 -6.23 1.76
C TYR A 119 -24.73 -6.22 2.85
N PRO A 120 -25.99 -5.92 2.51
CA PRO A 120 -27.08 -5.87 3.48
C PRO A 120 -27.27 -7.21 4.21
N GLU A 121 -27.12 -8.34 3.51
CA GLU A 121 -27.23 -9.70 4.04
C GLU A 121 -26.24 -9.94 5.19
N LYS A 122 -25.00 -9.45 5.06
CA LYS A 122 -23.96 -9.61 6.10
C LYS A 122 -24.26 -8.77 7.32
N ILE A 123 -24.89 -7.61 7.13
CA ILE A 123 -25.27 -6.72 8.22
C ILE A 123 -26.44 -7.33 8.99
N LEU A 124 -27.48 -7.78 8.28
CA LEU A 124 -28.63 -8.43 8.88
C LEU A 124 -28.22 -9.68 9.66
N ALA A 125 -27.35 -10.52 9.09
CA ALA A 125 -26.90 -11.73 9.78
C ALA A 125 -26.16 -11.44 11.09
N ARG A 126 -25.27 -10.44 11.08
CA ARG A 126 -24.57 -9.99 12.29
C ARG A 126 -25.53 -9.39 13.32
N GLN A 127 -26.52 -8.61 12.88
CA GLN A 127 -27.54 -8.04 13.76
C GLN A 127 -28.38 -9.13 14.42
N SER A 128 -28.87 -10.10 13.64
CA SER A 128 -29.64 -11.25 14.13
C SER A 128 -28.86 -12.05 15.17
N LEU A 129 -27.59 -12.37 14.90
CA LEU A 129 -26.74 -13.06 15.86
C LEU A 129 -26.52 -12.24 17.14
N ASN A 130 -26.18 -10.96 17.02
CA ASN A 130 -25.96 -10.10 18.18
C ASN A 130 -27.21 -9.98 19.05
N ASN A 131 -28.38 -9.90 18.43
CA ASN A 131 -29.65 -9.87 19.13
C ASN A 131 -29.93 -11.20 19.85
N ALA A 132 -29.69 -12.34 19.20
CA ALA A 132 -29.83 -13.66 19.81
C ALA A 132 -28.90 -13.84 21.01
N VAL A 133 -27.63 -13.42 20.90
CA VAL A 133 -26.67 -13.44 22.03
C VAL A 133 -27.14 -12.52 23.17
N LYS A 134 -27.62 -11.31 22.84
CA LYS A 134 -28.10 -10.35 23.85
C LYS A 134 -29.34 -10.87 24.60
N ARG A 135 -30.22 -11.60 23.92
CA ARG A 135 -31.40 -12.22 24.53
C ARG A 135 -31.08 -13.50 25.30
N GLY A 136 -29.91 -14.11 25.05
CA GLY A 136 -29.51 -15.39 25.65
C GLY A 136 -29.87 -16.62 24.82
N ASP A 137 -30.46 -16.45 23.64
CA ASP A 137 -30.82 -17.55 22.73
C ASP A 137 -29.57 -18.28 22.17
N VAL A 138 -28.44 -17.57 22.10
CA VAL A 138 -27.15 -18.10 21.68
C VAL A 138 -26.12 -17.80 22.75
N VAL A 139 -25.52 -18.84 23.30
CA VAL A 139 -24.42 -18.70 24.26
C VAL A 139 -23.13 -18.44 23.49
N ARG A 140 -22.44 -17.35 23.84
CA ARG A 140 -21.09 -17.09 23.35
C ARG A 140 -20.10 -17.89 24.20
N PRO A 141 -19.34 -18.83 23.63
CA PRO A 141 -18.31 -19.56 24.37
C PRO A 141 -17.15 -18.62 24.71
N ASP A 142 -16.36 -19.02 25.70
CA ASP A 142 -15.10 -18.37 26.07
C ASP A 142 -13.89 -19.05 25.39
N VAL A 143 -14.09 -20.21 24.75
CA VAL A 143 -13.06 -20.97 24.04
C VAL A 143 -13.19 -20.86 22.52
N CYS A 144 -12.04 -20.81 21.85
CA CYS A 144 -11.98 -20.84 20.39
C CYS A 144 -12.23 -22.26 19.86
N GLU A 145 -13.18 -22.42 18.94
CA GLU A 145 -13.49 -23.73 18.33
C GLU A 145 -12.32 -24.31 17.51
N GLN A 146 -11.47 -23.45 16.93
CA GLN A 146 -10.37 -23.88 16.07
C GLN A 146 -9.11 -24.28 16.83
N CYS A 147 -8.80 -23.62 17.95
CA CYS A 147 -7.54 -23.82 18.67
C CYS A 147 -7.71 -24.20 20.14
N GLY A 148 -8.94 -24.25 20.66
CA GLY A 148 -9.26 -24.64 22.03
C GLY A 148 -8.85 -23.64 23.13
N ILE A 149 -8.16 -22.55 22.78
CA ILE A 149 -7.68 -21.56 23.75
C ILE A 149 -8.85 -20.74 24.28
N SER A 150 -8.97 -20.63 25.62
CA SER A 150 -9.89 -19.70 26.27
C SER A 150 -9.39 -18.26 26.10
N THR A 151 -10.15 -17.47 25.34
CA THR A 151 -9.85 -16.07 24.99
C THR A 151 -11.10 -15.41 24.41
N ALA A 152 -11.10 -14.07 24.31
CA ALA A 152 -12.15 -13.38 23.57
C ALA A 152 -12.30 -13.94 22.14
N VAL A 153 -13.48 -14.51 21.87
CA VAL A 153 -13.89 -15.03 20.56
C VAL A 153 -14.77 -14.06 19.81
N ALA A 154 -14.73 -14.15 18.49
CA ALA A 154 -15.62 -13.46 17.57
C ALA A 154 -16.33 -14.48 16.68
N ALA A 155 -17.59 -14.19 16.35
CA ALA A 155 -18.36 -15.02 15.45
C ALA A 155 -17.82 -14.90 14.02
N HIS A 156 -17.56 -16.06 13.42
CA HIS A 156 -17.26 -16.22 12.01
C HIS A 156 -18.49 -16.77 11.30
N HIS A 157 -18.98 -16.04 10.30
CA HIS A 157 -20.06 -16.50 9.41
C HIS A 157 -19.43 -17.15 8.19
N ASP A 158 -19.52 -18.48 8.10
CA ASP A 158 -19.18 -19.24 6.89
C ASP A 158 -20.28 -19.05 5.82
N ASP A 159 -21.55 -19.05 6.25
CA ASP A 159 -22.73 -18.76 5.42
C ASP A 159 -23.58 -17.67 6.07
N TYR A 160 -23.64 -16.51 5.43
CA TYR A 160 -24.41 -15.36 5.91
C TYR A 160 -25.93 -15.53 5.76
N SER A 161 -26.42 -16.53 5.00
CA SER A 161 -27.85 -16.86 4.94
C SER A 161 -28.36 -17.56 6.20
N ARG A 162 -27.44 -18.12 7.01
CA ARG A 162 -27.72 -18.81 8.27
C ARG A 162 -27.15 -18.03 9.46
N PRO A 163 -27.83 -16.96 9.89
CA PRO A 163 -27.22 -15.94 10.73
C PRO A 163 -26.79 -16.41 12.13
N LEU A 164 -27.42 -17.45 12.66
CA LEU A 164 -27.13 -18.05 13.96
C LEU A 164 -26.12 -19.20 13.87
N GLN A 165 -25.85 -19.72 12.67
CA GLN A 165 -24.86 -20.77 12.45
C GLN A 165 -23.49 -20.10 12.24
N VAL A 166 -22.73 -19.97 13.33
CA VAL A 166 -21.41 -19.36 13.32
C VAL A 166 -20.40 -20.24 14.04
N ARG A 167 -19.13 -20.07 13.66
CA ARG A 167 -18.00 -20.57 14.46
C ARG A 167 -17.49 -19.49 15.38
N TRP A 168 -17.21 -19.81 16.62
CA TRP A 168 -16.61 -18.90 17.59
C TRP A 168 -15.09 -19.01 17.57
N LEU A 169 -14.43 -18.02 16.98
CA LEU A 169 -12.99 -18.06 16.73
C LEU A 169 -12.26 -16.94 17.47
N CYS A 170 -11.09 -17.24 18.02
CA CYS A 170 -10.20 -16.20 18.53
C CYS A 170 -9.73 -15.28 17.38
N ARG A 171 -9.27 -14.08 17.70
CA ARG A 171 -8.80 -13.10 16.70
C ARG A 171 -7.73 -13.67 15.74
N ALA A 172 -6.85 -14.54 16.24
CA ALA A 172 -5.80 -15.14 15.43
C ALA A 172 -6.38 -16.13 14.40
N CYS A 173 -7.22 -17.08 14.85
CA CYS A 173 -7.88 -18.04 13.97
C CYS A 173 -8.83 -17.34 12.99
N HIS A 174 -9.66 -16.43 13.48
CA HIS A 174 -10.56 -15.64 12.63
C HIS A 174 -9.80 -14.90 11.51
N GLY A 175 -8.65 -14.31 11.83
CA GLY A 175 -7.80 -13.64 10.85
C GLY A 175 -7.13 -14.59 9.84
N LYS A 176 -6.90 -15.86 10.19
CA LYS A 176 -6.42 -16.89 9.26
C LYS A 176 -7.50 -17.29 8.27
N GLU A 177 -8.72 -17.56 8.73
CA GLU A 177 -9.86 -17.90 7.86
C GLU A 177 -10.12 -16.83 6.78
N HIS A 178 -10.11 -15.55 7.16
CA HIS A 178 -10.26 -14.43 6.20
C HIS A 178 -9.13 -14.31 5.18
N ARG A 179 -7.96 -14.92 5.43
CA ARG A 179 -6.84 -14.96 4.48
C ARG A 179 -6.95 -16.16 3.57
N THR A 180 -7.31 -17.33 4.10
CA THR A 180 -7.51 -18.57 3.34
C THR A 180 -8.60 -18.37 2.28
N TYR A 181 -9.76 -17.84 2.67
CA TYR A 181 -10.89 -17.62 1.75
C TYR A 181 -10.58 -16.62 0.61
N LYS A 182 -9.60 -15.73 0.78
CA LYS A 182 -9.17 -14.81 -0.29
C LYS A 182 -8.33 -15.48 -1.37
N PHE A 183 -7.68 -16.59 -1.04
CA PHE A 183 -6.80 -17.32 -1.95
C PHE A 183 -7.61 -18.22 -2.89
N GLU A 184 -8.64 -18.90 -2.38
CA GLU A 184 -9.49 -19.79 -3.18
C GLU A 184 -10.33 -19.07 -4.25
N ARG A 185 -10.52 -17.75 -4.12
CA ARG A 185 -11.26 -16.93 -5.09
C ARG A 185 -10.41 -16.34 -6.22
N THR A 186 -9.09 -16.46 -6.15
CA THR A 186 -8.17 -15.95 -7.19
C THR A 186 -7.68 -17.03 -8.14
N ASP A 187 -7.96 -18.31 -7.84
CA ASP A 187 -7.55 -19.47 -8.62
C ASP A 187 -8.75 -20.17 -9.29
N SER A 188 -9.85 -19.44 -9.55
CA SER A 188 -11.02 -19.90 -10.31
C SER A 188 -11.41 -18.90 -11.39
#